data_AF-K5WM70-F1
#
_entry.id   AF-K5WM70-F1
#
_cell.length_a   1.000
_cell.length_b   1.000
_cell.length_c   1.000
_cell.angle_alpha   90.00
_cell.angle_beta   90.00
_cell.angle_gamma   90.00
#
_symmetry.space_group_name_H-M   'P 1'
#
loop_
_entity.id
_entity.type
_entity.pdbx_description
1 polymer ?
#
loop_
_entity_poly.entity_id
_entity_poly.type
_entity_poly.pdbx_seq_one_letter_code
_entity_poly.pdbx_strand_id
1 'polypeptide(L)'
;MPNLWHYRRAETAVPVLQVPIYLLLFEKVPKGSLEAPQYTDIVNSRAKVEKLMQQGSPLAQKEADWVSWRSLSSANNTRAPRSVARAYRFTVTHTDVFKLDDCWDAIEEVMGLHKGEGMEMVQDILDDLVSAGSPSGQKYIPLPGLTYGYGIVPYLGSTLGGITQGLLRIQPYNRDWRKTMNKKGVSPPEAIPKLKNAADVEHQFD
;
A
#
# COMPACT_ATOMS: atom_id res chain seq x y z
N MET A 1 22.95 -21.08 8.75
CA MET A 1 22.03 -20.06 8.21
C MET A 1 22.88 -18.89 7.74
N PRO A 2 22.89 -18.54 6.44
CA PRO A 2 23.75 -17.45 5.97
C PRO A 2 23.16 -16.09 6.39
N ASN A 3 24.04 -15.26 6.94
CA ASN A 3 23.75 -13.93 7.49
C ASN A 3 23.49 -12.95 6.34
N LEU A 4 22.26 -12.42 6.21
CA LEU A 4 21.83 -11.51 5.13
C LEU A 4 22.53 -10.13 5.16
N TRP A 5 23.38 -9.87 6.16
CA TRP A 5 24.10 -8.61 6.35
C TRP A 5 25.32 -8.38 5.43
N HIS A 6 25.65 -9.31 4.52
CA HIS A 6 26.87 -9.23 3.69
C HIS A 6 26.65 -8.69 2.26
N TYR A 7 25.51 -8.07 1.96
CA TYR A 7 25.28 -7.41 0.66
C TYR A 7 25.96 -6.03 0.55
N ARG A 8 27.26 -5.93 0.85
CA ARG A 8 28.03 -4.71 0.61
C ARG A 8 29.42 -5.03 0.05
N ARG A 9 29.69 -4.45 -1.12
CA ARG A 9 30.95 -4.40 -1.90
C ARG A 9 31.10 -5.46 -3.01
N ALA A 10 30.48 -5.17 -4.15
CA ALA A 10 31.05 -5.52 -5.45
C ALA A 10 30.84 -4.36 -6.43
N GLU A 11 31.98 -3.77 -6.77
CA GLU A 11 32.34 -2.76 -7.76
C GLU A 11 31.43 -2.65 -9.01
N THR A 12 30.64 -1.59 -9.02
CA THR A 12 30.36 -0.63 -10.10
C THR A 12 29.30 0.26 -9.49
N ALA A 13 29.45 1.58 -9.53
CA ALA A 13 28.58 2.52 -8.85
C ALA A 13 27.11 2.39 -9.34
N VAL A 14 26.37 1.48 -8.74
CA VAL A 14 24.91 1.47 -8.73
C VAL A 14 24.56 2.26 -7.48
N PRO A 15 23.82 3.38 -7.58
CA PRO A 15 23.39 4.11 -6.39
C PRO A 15 22.65 3.12 -5.49
N VAL A 16 23.09 3.06 -4.23
CA VAL A 16 22.39 2.34 -3.18
C VAL A 16 21.06 3.07 -3.02
N LEU A 17 20.04 2.63 -3.76
CA LEU A 17 18.70 3.16 -3.60
C LEU A 17 18.19 2.63 -2.26
N GLN A 18 18.37 3.44 -1.21
CA GLN A 18 17.67 3.29 0.06
C GLN A 18 16.19 3.07 -0.28
N VAL A 19 15.64 1.95 0.16
CA VAL A 19 14.27 1.54 -0.16
C VAL A 19 13.31 2.60 0.40
N PRO A 20 12.64 3.42 -0.44
CA PRO A 20 11.75 4.44 0.07
C PRO A 20 10.49 3.78 0.62
N ILE A 21 10.25 3.93 1.93
CA ILE A 21 8.91 3.72 2.46
C ILE A 21 8.10 4.96 2.11
N TYR A 22 6.97 4.76 1.42
CA TYR A 22 5.98 5.83 1.30
C TYR A 22 5.10 5.81 2.53
N LEU A 23 5.16 6.86 3.33
CA LEU A 23 4.18 7.09 4.37
C LEU A 23 3.10 8.01 3.81
N LEU A 24 1.84 7.56 3.72
CA LEU A 24 0.73 8.32 3.13
C LEU A 24 -0.33 8.62 4.19
N LEU A 25 -0.58 9.91 4.45
CA LEU A 25 -1.69 10.36 5.29
C LEU A 25 -2.89 10.77 4.42
N PHE A 26 -4.07 10.25 4.73
CA PHE A 26 -5.30 10.58 3.99
C PHE A 26 -6.35 11.28 4.85
N GLU A 27 -7.07 12.23 4.24
CA GLU A 27 -8.26 12.86 4.81
C GLU A 27 -9.50 12.59 3.93
N LYS A 28 -10.67 12.40 4.58
CA LYS A 28 -11.93 12.03 3.94
C LYS A 28 -12.71 13.26 3.46
N VAL A 29 -13.09 13.30 2.18
CA VAL A 29 -13.88 14.41 1.60
C VAL A 29 -15.38 14.31 1.98
N PRO A 30 -16.10 15.41 2.29
CA PRO A 30 -17.53 15.40 2.60
C PRO A 30 -18.43 14.91 1.44
N LYS A 31 -19.53 14.23 1.77
CA LYS A 31 -20.41 13.51 0.82
C LYS A 31 -21.49 14.43 0.21
N GLY A 32 -21.53 14.60 -1.11
CA GLY A 32 -22.66 15.15 -1.88
C GLY A 32 -23.40 14.07 -2.70
N SER A 33 -24.73 14.19 -2.83
CA SER A 33 -25.67 13.17 -3.32
C SER A 33 -25.71 13.00 -4.85
N LEU A 34 -25.39 11.80 -5.33
CA LEU A 34 -25.69 11.28 -6.68
C LEU A 34 -26.31 9.90 -6.51
N GLU A 35 -27.19 9.36 -7.35
CA GLU A 35 -27.70 7.96 -7.24
C GLU A 35 -26.80 6.89 -7.94
N ALA A 36 -26.83 5.59 -7.56
CA ALA A 36 -25.87 4.55 -7.98
C ALA A 36 -26.62 3.34 -8.54
N PRO A 37 -26.14 2.76 -9.64
CA PRO A 37 -26.63 1.47 -10.11
C PRO A 37 -26.20 0.33 -9.17
N GLN A 38 -27.09 -0.66 -9.00
CA GLN A 38 -26.84 -1.87 -8.22
C GLN A 38 -25.79 -2.77 -8.89
N TYR A 39 -24.95 -3.42 -8.07
CA TYR A 39 -23.82 -4.22 -8.53
C TYR A 39 -24.22 -5.69 -8.79
N THR A 40 -24.08 -6.15 -10.03
CA THR A 40 -24.44 -7.52 -10.47
C THR A 40 -23.51 -8.61 -9.92
N ASP A 41 -22.27 -8.28 -9.56
CA ASP A 41 -21.27 -9.21 -9.01
C ASP A 41 -21.68 -9.75 -7.63
N ILE A 42 -22.17 -8.88 -6.73
CA ILE A 42 -22.67 -9.26 -5.41
C ILE A 42 -23.95 -10.08 -5.52
N VAL A 43 -24.85 -9.72 -6.43
CA VAL A 43 -26.09 -10.47 -6.69
C VAL A 43 -25.75 -11.90 -7.15
N ASN A 44 -24.82 -12.03 -8.10
CA ASN A 44 -24.36 -13.33 -8.58
C ASN A 44 -23.67 -14.15 -7.49
N SER A 45 -22.89 -13.50 -6.61
CA SER A 45 -22.18 -14.19 -5.53
C SER A 45 -23.14 -14.64 -4.42
N ARG A 46 -24.19 -13.87 -4.11
CA ARG A 46 -25.27 -14.29 -3.20
C ARG A 46 -26.04 -15.48 -3.75
N ALA A 47 -26.39 -15.45 -5.04
CA ALA A 47 -27.02 -16.59 -5.71
C ALA A 47 -26.12 -17.85 -5.68
N LYS A 48 -24.80 -17.66 -5.80
CA LYS A 48 -23.81 -18.73 -5.68
C LYS A 48 -23.73 -19.29 -4.25
N VAL A 49 -23.75 -18.45 -3.22
CA VAL A 49 -23.83 -18.89 -1.81
C VAL A 49 -25.07 -19.75 -1.60
N GLU A 50 -26.24 -19.30 -2.05
CA GLU A 50 -27.50 -20.03 -1.90
C GLU A 50 -27.45 -21.41 -2.58
N LYS A 51 -26.91 -21.48 -3.80
CA LYS A 51 -26.71 -22.74 -4.52
C LYS A 51 -25.73 -23.68 -3.78
N LEU A 52 -24.64 -23.15 -3.23
CA LEU A 52 -23.66 -23.94 -2.47
C LEU A 52 -24.24 -24.45 -1.14
N MET A 53 -25.08 -23.67 -0.48
CA MET A 53 -25.79 -24.08 0.74
C MET A 53 -26.77 -25.22 0.45
N GLN A 54 -27.54 -25.15 -0.64
CA GLN A 54 -28.44 -26.22 -1.07
C GLN A 54 -27.71 -27.54 -1.38
N GLN A 55 -26.46 -27.44 -1.83
CA GLN A 55 -25.60 -28.59 -2.12
C GLN A 55 -24.85 -29.13 -0.89
N GLY A 56 -24.98 -28.50 0.28
CA GLY A 56 -24.20 -28.86 1.48
C GLY A 56 -22.69 -28.66 1.31
N SER A 57 -22.28 -27.78 0.39
CA SER A 57 -20.87 -27.57 0.09
C SER A 57 -20.17 -26.78 1.20
N PRO A 58 -19.00 -27.22 1.70
CA PRO A 58 -18.22 -26.44 2.67
C PRO A 58 -17.71 -25.11 2.08
N LEU A 59 -17.73 -24.96 0.76
CA LEU A 59 -17.39 -23.71 0.09
C LEU A 59 -18.44 -22.61 0.29
N ALA A 60 -19.65 -22.95 0.76
CA ALA A 60 -20.70 -21.98 1.02
C ALA A 60 -20.27 -20.92 2.05
N GLN A 61 -19.59 -21.35 3.13
CA GLN A 61 -19.12 -20.44 4.16
C GLN A 61 -18.04 -19.49 3.63
N LYS A 62 -17.07 -20.01 2.87
CA LYS A 62 -16.01 -19.21 2.25
C LYS A 62 -16.59 -18.14 1.31
N GLU A 63 -17.59 -18.49 0.50
CA GLU A 63 -18.26 -17.53 -0.38
C GLU A 63 -19.13 -16.54 0.40
N ALA A 64 -19.78 -16.97 1.49
CA ALA A 64 -20.54 -16.11 2.39
C ALA A 64 -19.67 -15.08 3.11
N ASP A 65 -18.50 -15.49 3.58
CA ASP A 65 -17.50 -14.62 4.20
C ASP A 65 -16.95 -13.60 3.18
N TRP A 66 -16.72 -14.04 1.94
CA TRP A 66 -16.34 -13.14 0.85
C TRP A 66 -17.43 -12.11 0.55
N VAL A 67 -18.71 -12.52 0.49
CA VAL A 67 -19.84 -11.61 0.32
C VAL A 67 -19.97 -10.65 1.50
N SER A 68 -19.73 -11.12 2.73
CA SER A 68 -19.75 -10.31 3.95
C SER A 68 -18.65 -9.24 3.92
N TRP A 69 -17.40 -9.63 3.67
CA TRP A 69 -16.27 -8.72 3.54
C TRP A 69 -16.49 -7.68 2.43
N ARG A 70 -17.03 -8.11 1.28
CA ARG A 70 -17.39 -7.21 0.17
C ARG A 70 -18.56 -6.28 0.49
N SER A 71 -19.55 -6.74 1.24
CA SER A 71 -20.73 -5.95 1.62
C SER A 71 -20.35 -4.89 2.66
N LEU A 72 -19.51 -5.24 3.63
CA LEU A 72 -18.89 -4.31 4.58
C LEU A 72 -18.04 -3.26 3.85
N SER A 73 -17.28 -3.70 2.84
CA SER A 73 -16.51 -2.82 1.96
C SER A 73 -17.40 -1.93 1.07
N SER A 74 -18.65 -2.33 0.81
CA SER A 74 -19.59 -1.62 -0.09
C SER A 74 -20.52 -0.65 0.66
N ALA A 75 -20.87 -0.94 1.91
CA ALA A 75 -21.66 -0.03 2.77
C ALA A 75 -20.95 1.33 2.98
N ASN A 76 -19.61 1.33 2.91
CA ASN A 76 -18.80 2.55 2.93
C ASN A 76 -18.48 3.14 1.54
N ASN A 77 -18.96 2.56 0.43
CA ASN A 77 -18.31 2.73 -0.88
C ASN A 77 -19.24 2.79 -2.11
N THR A 78 -20.43 3.40 -2.03
CA THR A 78 -21.28 3.62 -3.21
C THR A 78 -21.00 4.96 -3.90
N ARG A 79 -20.40 4.89 -5.11
CA ARG A 79 -20.57 5.75 -6.33
C ARG A 79 -19.27 6.20 -7.04
N ALA A 80 -19.23 5.96 -8.37
CA ALA A 80 -18.27 6.38 -9.42
C ALA A 80 -17.31 5.29 -10.00
N PRO A 81 -16.89 5.41 -11.29
CA PRO A 81 -16.19 4.37 -12.08
C PRO A 81 -14.83 3.93 -11.52
N ARG A 82 -14.59 2.61 -11.52
CA ARG A 82 -13.90 1.90 -10.43
C ARG A 82 -12.36 2.05 -10.29
N SER A 83 -11.56 2.52 -11.25
CA SER A 83 -10.10 2.68 -11.03
C SER A 83 -9.68 4.13 -10.79
N VAL A 84 -10.21 5.06 -11.59
CA VAL A 84 -9.89 6.49 -11.47
C VAL A 84 -10.71 7.15 -10.37
N ALA A 85 -11.96 6.73 -10.10
CA ALA A 85 -12.79 7.42 -9.11
C ALA A 85 -12.50 7.05 -7.65
N ARG A 86 -11.76 5.97 -7.37
CA ARG A 86 -11.37 5.59 -5.99
C ARG A 86 -10.16 6.38 -5.49
N ALA A 87 -9.16 6.60 -6.35
CA ALA A 87 -7.96 7.38 -6.04
C ALA A 87 -8.28 8.81 -5.59
N TYR A 88 -9.50 9.28 -5.88
CA TYR A 88 -9.90 10.65 -5.62
C TYR A 88 -10.98 10.82 -4.57
N ARG A 89 -11.25 9.77 -3.78
CA ARG A 89 -12.09 9.89 -2.58
C ARG A 89 -11.31 10.29 -1.34
N PHE A 90 -10.00 10.14 -1.44
CA PHE A 90 -9.06 10.54 -0.42
C PHE A 90 -8.11 11.53 -1.06
N THR A 91 -7.75 12.54 -0.30
CA THR A 91 -6.67 13.46 -0.63
C THR A 91 -5.49 13.02 0.21
N VAL A 92 -4.33 12.81 -0.43
CA VAL A 92 -3.09 12.65 0.32
C VAL A 92 -2.76 14.02 0.89
N THR A 93 -2.81 14.17 2.20
CA THR A 93 -2.52 15.44 2.86
C THR A 93 -1.04 15.56 3.16
N HIS A 94 -0.39 14.45 3.49
CA HIS A 94 1.04 14.41 3.78
C HIS A 94 1.70 13.17 3.20
N THR A 95 2.94 13.31 2.74
CA THR A 95 3.74 12.21 2.21
C THR A 95 5.23 12.49 2.34
N ASP A 96 5.99 11.48 2.76
CA ASP A 96 7.45 11.54 2.85
C ASP A 96 8.08 10.17 2.59
N VAL A 97 9.39 10.21 2.34
CA VAL A 97 10.24 9.05 2.13
C VAL A 97 11.19 8.91 3.31
N PHE A 98 11.23 7.74 3.94
CA PHE A 98 12.06 7.48 5.12
C PHE A 98 12.96 6.27 4.93
N LYS A 99 14.11 6.24 5.62
CA LYS A 99 14.86 5.00 5.85
C LYS A 99 14.14 4.17 6.91
N LEU A 100 14.04 2.86 6.70
CA LEU A 100 13.43 1.93 7.65
C LEU A 100 14.03 2.04 9.06
N ASP A 101 15.36 2.11 9.15
CA ASP A 101 16.08 2.22 10.43
C ASP A 101 15.69 3.44 11.27
N ASP A 102 15.20 4.51 10.63
CA ASP A 102 14.86 5.76 11.29
C ASP A 102 13.38 5.81 11.72
N CYS A 103 12.53 4.85 11.30
CA CYS A 103 11.08 4.95 11.44
C CYS A 103 10.37 3.75 12.09
N TRP A 104 11.11 2.78 12.64
CA TRP A 104 10.54 1.61 13.32
C TRP A 104 9.53 1.98 14.42
N ASP A 105 9.94 2.85 15.35
CA ASP A 105 9.07 3.31 16.45
C ASP A 105 7.78 3.95 15.92
N ALA A 106 7.86 4.64 14.78
CA ALA A 106 6.72 5.34 14.21
C ALA A 106 5.77 4.39 13.46
N ILE A 107 6.30 3.35 12.80
CA ILE A 107 5.49 2.28 12.22
C ILE A 107 4.70 1.59 13.34
N GLU A 108 5.37 1.23 14.42
CA GLU A 108 4.75 0.57 15.57
C GLU A 108 3.69 1.45 16.24
N GLU A 109 4.00 2.74 16.45
CA GLU A 109 3.05 3.73 17.01
C GLU A 109 1.81 3.88 16.11
N VAL A 110 1.99 4.03 14.80
CA VAL A 110 0.88 4.22 13.84
C VAL A 110 0.03 2.96 13.73
N MET A 111 0.64 1.78 13.77
CA MET A 111 -0.04 0.50 13.61
C MET A 111 -0.57 -0.09 14.92
N GLY A 112 -0.20 0.47 16.07
CA GLY A 112 -0.56 -0.06 17.38
C GLY A 112 0.12 -1.39 17.69
N LEU A 113 1.36 -1.57 17.22
CA LEU A 113 2.16 -2.79 17.40
C LEU A 113 2.98 -2.73 18.69
N HIS A 114 3.42 -3.90 19.17
CA HIS A 114 4.42 -4.00 20.22
C HIS A 114 5.82 -3.73 19.66
N LYS A 115 6.73 -3.35 20.57
CA LYS A 115 8.12 -3.06 20.21
C LYS A 115 8.80 -4.28 19.56
N GLY A 116 9.32 -4.09 18.35
CA GLY A 116 9.96 -5.11 17.52
C GLY A 116 9.05 -5.69 16.43
N GLU A 117 7.73 -5.67 16.60
CA GLU A 117 6.79 -6.29 15.66
C GLU A 117 6.76 -5.57 14.30
N GLY A 118 7.05 -4.27 14.26
CA GLY A 118 7.12 -3.52 13.00
C GLY A 118 8.21 -4.07 12.07
N MET A 119 9.33 -4.50 12.65
CA MET A 119 10.44 -5.10 11.91
C MET A 119 10.09 -6.48 11.37
N GLU A 120 9.45 -7.32 12.19
CA GLU A 120 8.97 -8.64 11.79
C GLU A 120 7.96 -8.51 10.65
N MET A 121 6.99 -7.59 10.76
CA MET A 121 6.00 -7.35 9.72
C MET A 121 6.60 -6.86 8.41
N VAL A 122 7.59 -5.96 8.45
CA VAL A 122 8.30 -5.56 7.22
C VAL A 122 9.08 -6.74 6.64
N GLN A 123 9.75 -7.54 7.48
CA GLN A 123 10.49 -8.71 7.01
C GLN A 123 9.56 -9.71 6.31
N ASP A 124 8.37 -9.97 6.86
CA ASP A 124 7.37 -10.83 6.22
C ASP A 124 6.96 -10.29 4.84
N ILE A 125 6.75 -8.98 4.71
CA ILE A 125 6.45 -8.35 3.41
C ILE A 125 7.61 -8.53 2.42
N LEU A 126 8.85 -8.40 2.89
CA LEU A 126 10.04 -8.58 2.07
C LEU A 126 10.19 -10.04 1.63
N ASP A 127 9.98 -10.98 2.55
CA ASP A 127 10.08 -12.42 2.31
C ASP A 127 8.99 -12.90 1.37
N ASP A 128 7.77 -12.36 1.48
CA ASP A 128 6.68 -12.60 0.53
C ASP A 128 7.05 -12.14 -0.88
N LEU A 129 7.68 -10.96 -1.02
CA LEU A 129 8.13 -10.45 -2.32
C LEU A 129 9.26 -11.28 -2.91
N VAL A 130 10.18 -11.78 -2.09
CA VAL A 130 11.25 -12.69 -2.51
C VAL A 130 10.67 -14.04 -2.94
N SER A 131 9.75 -14.58 -2.14
CA SER A 131 9.15 -15.90 -2.33
C SER A 131 8.19 -15.94 -3.52
N ALA A 132 7.47 -14.85 -3.77
CA ALA A 132 6.60 -14.73 -4.94
C ALA A 132 7.40 -14.93 -6.24
N GLY A 133 8.68 -14.54 -6.24
CA GLY A 133 9.58 -14.68 -7.38
C GLY A 133 9.13 -13.89 -8.61
N SER A 134 10.06 -13.57 -9.50
CA SER A 134 9.67 -13.26 -10.86
C SER A 134 9.65 -14.57 -11.65
N PRO A 135 8.55 -14.95 -12.32
CA PRO A 135 8.58 -16.02 -13.32
C PRO A 135 9.64 -15.78 -14.39
N SER A 136 10.05 -14.51 -14.57
CA SER A 136 11.03 -14.06 -15.56
C SER A 136 12.47 -13.87 -15.02
N GLY A 137 12.74 -14.19 -13.75
CA GLY A 137 14.05 -13.95 -13.12
C GLY A 137 14.40 -12.47 -12.92
N GLN A 138 13.44 -11.55 -13.10
CA GLN A 138 13.65 -10.13 -12.85
C GLN A 138 13.86 -9.84 -11.36
N LYS A 139 14.82 -8.96 -11.07
CA LYS A 139 15.06 -8.43 -9.72
C LYS A 139 14.02 -7.37 -9.40
N TYR A 140 13.29 -7.57 -8.31
CA TYR A 140 12.37 -6.59 -7.74
C TYR A 140 13.07 -5.79 -6.63
N ILE A 141 12.74 -4.51 -6.56
CA ILE A 141 13.05 -3.65 -5.43
C ILE A 141 11.77 -3.55 -4.59
N PRO A 142 11.75 -4.08 -3.37
CA PRO A 142 10.59 -3.99 -2.50
C PRO A 142 10.36 -2.52 -2.13
N LEU A 143 9.10 -2.09 -2.10
CA LEU A 143 8.70 -0.74 -1.70
C LEU A 143 7.53 -0.86 -0.73
N PRO A 144 7.79 -1.16 0.56
CA PRO A 144 6.73 -1.13 1.56
C PRO A 144 6.17 0.29 1.65
N GLY A 145 4.86 0.41 1.78
CA GLY A 145 4.18 1.68 2.01
C GLY A 145 3.25 1.55 3.20
N LEU A 146 3.31 2.54 4.09
CA LEU A 146 2.43 2.67 5.24
C LEU A 146 1.38 3.74 4.91
N THR A 147 0.12 3.37 5.02
CA THR A 147 -1.04 4.23 4.78
C THR A 147 -1.85 4.34 6.06
N TYR A 148 -2.16 5.57 6.48
CA TYR A 148 -2.94 5.82 7.69
C TYR A 148 -3.67 7.17 7.57
N GLY A 149 -4.59 7.46 8.49
CA GLY A 149 -5.34 8.71 8.47
C GLY A 149 -6.67 8.62 9.20
N TYR A 150 -7.35 9.75 9.31
CA TYR A 150 -8.61 9.81 10.03
C TYR A 150 -9.70 8.96 9.34
N GLY A 151 -10.23 7.98 10.07
CA GLY A 151 -11.26 7.07 9.56
C GLY A 151 -10.74 6.01 8.59
N ILE A 152 -9.41 5.78 8.55
CA ILE A 152 -8.78 4.70 7.80
C ILE A 152 -8.00 3.82 8.78
N VAL A 153 -8.14 2.51 8.65
CA VAL A 153 -7.33 1.54 9.39
C VAL A 153 -5.90 1.60 8.85
N PRO A 154 -4.88 1.81 9.70
CA PRO A 154 -3.48 1.76 9.28
C PRO A 154 -3.17 0.47 8.51
N TYR A 155 -2.44 0.61 7.41
CA TYR A 155 -2.08 -0.50 6.53
C TYR A 155 -0.63 -0.37 6.09
N LEU A 156 0.18 -1.36 6.42
CA LEU A 156 1.53 -1.55 5.91
C LEU A 156 1.52 -2.70 4.90
N GLY A 157 2.02 -2.45 3.70
CA GLY A 157 2.10 -3.48 2.68
C GLY A 157 2.90 -3.04 1.47
N SER A 158 3.06 -3.94 0.50
CA SER A 158 3.70 -3.60 -0.77
C SER A 158 2.70 -2.86 -1.67
N THR A 159 2.75 -1.52 -1.69
CA THR A 159 1.76 -0.69 -2.42
C THR A 159 1.81 -0.91 -3.95
N LEU A 160 2.93 -1.43 -4.46
CA LEU A 160 3.17 -1.66 -5.89
C LEU A 160 3.65 -3.09 -6.24
N GLY A 161 3.67 -4.03 -5.28
CA GLY A 161 4.26 -5.36 -5.52
C GLY A 161 5.77 -5.32 -5.80
N GLY A 162 6.43 -4.21 -5.47
CA GLY A 162 7.82 -3.91 -5.84
C GLY A 162 7.97 -3.35 -7.25
N ILE A 163 9.07 -2.64 -7.50
CA ILE A 163 9.43 -2.11 -8.83
C ILE A 163 10.55 -2.95 -9.41
N THR A 164 10.45 -3.35 -10.67
CA THR A 164 11.53 -4.08 -11.33
C THR A 164 12.72 -3.16 -11.55
N GLN A 165 13.95 -3.70 -11.41
CA GLN A 165 15.16 -2.92 -11.66
C GLN A 165 15.20 -2.34 -13.09
N GLY A 166 14.61 -3.04 -14.06
CA GLY A 166 14.47 -2.55 -15.44
C GLY A 166 13.61 -1.29 -15.54
N LEU A 167 12.48 -1.24 -14.81
CA LEU A 167 11.60 -0.08 -14.80
C LEU A 167 12.28 1.16 -14.20
N LEU A 168 13.05 0.98 -13.12
CA LEU A 168 13.82 2.08 -12.50
C LEU A 168 14.87 2.69 -13.42
N ARG A 169 15.43 1.91 -14.37
CA ARG A 169 16.43 2.41 -15.30
C ARG A 169 15.83 3.27 -16.41
N ILE A 170 14.57 3.05 -16.76
CA ILE A 170 13.89 3.74 -17.87
C ILE A 170 12.97 4.86 -17.39
N GLN A 171 12.58 4.85 -16.12
CA GLN A 171 11.71 5.87 -15.54
C GLN A 171 12.55 6.96 -14.89
N PRO A 172 12.63 8.17 -15.49
CA PRO A 172 13.40 9.26 -14.89
C PRO A 172 12.79 9.63 -13.54
N TYR A 173 13.65 9.92 -12.57
CA TYR A 173 13.22 10.43 -11.28
C TYR A 173 12.49 11.76 -11.46
N ASN A 174 11.28 11.84 -10.91
CA ASN A 174 10.46 13.04 -10.93
C ASN A 174 10.56 13.74 -9.57
N ARG A 175 11.38 14.79 -9.46
CA ARG A 175 11.53 15.60 -8.23
C ARG A 175 10.21 16.21 -7.74
N ASP A 176 9.24 16.37 -8.63
CA ASP A 176 7.93 16.95 -8.37
C ASP A 176 6.83 15.89 -8.23
N TRP A 177 7.16 14.61 -8.01
CA TRP A 177 6.17 13.51 -7.97
C TRP A 177 5.03 13.75 -6.97
N ARG A 178 5.28 14.43 -5.84
CA ARG A 178 4.23 14.83 -4.88
C ARG A 178 3.12 15.65 -5.54
N LYS A 179 3.44 16.53 -6.50
CA LYS A 179 2.45 17.33 -7.25
C LYS A 179 1.52 16.49 -8.13
N THR A 180 1.89 15.23 -8.39
CA THR A 180 1.13 14.31 -9.24
C THR A 180 0.25 13.34 -8.44
N MET A 181 0.36 13.30 -7.11
CA MET A 181 -0.36 12.33 -6.28
C MET A 181 -1.86 12.64 -6.17
N ASN A 182 -2.20 13.93 -6.04
CA ASN A 182 -3.58 14.37 -5.91
C ASN A 182 -4.17 14.80 -7.27
N LYS A 183 -5.50 14.96 -7.32
CA LYS A 183 -6.18 15.54 -8.50
C LYS A 183 -5.62 16.91 -8.85
N LYS A 184 -5.67 17.25 -10.14
CA LYS A 184 -5.54 18.63 -10.60
C LYS A 184 -6.52 19.53 -9.83
N GLY A 185 -6.02 20.62 -9.27
CA GLY A 185 -6.79 21.58 -8.46
C GLY A 185 -6.82 21.28 -6.96
N VAL A 186 -6.23 20.16 -6.52
CA VAL A 186 -5.99 19.86 -5.11
C VAL A 186 -4.52 20.13 -4.80
N SER A 187 -4.23 20.72 -3.64
CA SER A 187 -2.86 20.99 -3.22
C SER A 187 -2.04 19.69 -3.17
N PRO A 188 -0.76 19.72 -3.57
CA PRO A 188 0.16 18.61 -3.32
C PRO A 188 0.21 18.29 -1.81
N PRO A 189 0.47 17.02 -1.45
CA PRO A 189 0.71 16.66 -0.05
C PRO A 189 1.91 17.40 0.51
N GLU A 190 1.82 17.79 1.77
CA GLU A 190 2.90 18.39 2.54
C GLU A 190 3.85 17.31 3.09
N ALA A 191 4.99 17.72 3.63
CA ALA A 191 5.86 16.81 4.38
C ALA A 191 5.19 16.43 5.70
N ILE A 192 5.31 15.16 6.10
CA ILE A 192 4.73 14.66 7.34
C ILE A 192 5.37 15.40 8.52
N PRO A 193 4.56 16.02 9.41
CA PRO A 193 5.09 16.76 10.53
C PRO A 193 5.75 15.80 11.52
N LYS A 194 7.06 15.60 11.34
CA LYS A 194 8.01 14.89 12.20
C LYS A 194 7.48 13.56 12.76
N LEU A 195 7.74 12.47 12.05
CA LEU A 195 7.95 11.19 12.75
C LEU A 195 9.15 11.40 13.69
N LYS A 196 9.05 10.97 14.95
CA LYS A 196 10.14 11.14 15.92
C LYS A 196 11.42 10.55 15.31
N ASN A 197 12.43 11.40 15.11
CA ASN A 197 13.78 11.07 14.62
C ASN A 197 13.92 10.70 13.13
N ALA A 198 12.84 10.59 12.35
CA ALA A 198 12.94 10.31 10.92
C ALA A 198 12.95 11.60 10.09
N ALA A 199 13.94 11.75 9.20
CA ALA A 199 14.01 12.84 8.23
C ALA A 199 13.49 12.36 6.86
N ASP A 200 12.91 13.27 6.08
CA ASP A 200 12.62 12.98 4.67
C ASP A 200 13.95 12.81 3.91
N VAL A 201 14.16 11.62 3.37
CA VAL A 201 15.37 11.22 2.65
C VAL A 201 15.16 11.12 1.15
N GLU A 202 14.05 11.63 0.61
CA GLU A 202 13.75 11.55 -0.84
C GLU A 202 14.93 11.99 -1.73
N HIS A 203 15.67 13.00 -1.30
CA HIS A 203 16.78 13.59 -2.06
C HIS A 203 18.17 13.09 -1.63
N GLN A 204 18.26 12.07 -0.77
CA GLN A 204 19.51 11.45 -0.32
C GLN A 204 19.76 10.18 -1.14
N PHE A 205 20.72 10.23 -2.07
CA PHE A 205 21.04 9.14 -3.00
C PHE A 205 22.38 8.44 -2.69
N ASP A 206 22.96 8.73 -1.54
CA ASP A 206 24.30 8.36 -1.08
C ASP A 206 24.37 7.04 -0.30
#